data_AF-A0A5N6SUQ5-F1
#
_entry.id   AF-A0A5N6SUQ5-F1
#
_cell.length_a   1.000
_cell.length_b   1.000
_cell.length_c   1.000
_cell.angle_alpha   90.00
_cell.angle_beta   90.00
_cell.angle_gamma   90.00
#
_symmetry.space_group_name_H-M   'P 1'
#
loop_
_entity.id
_entity.type
_entity.pdbx_description
1 polymer ?
#
loop_
_entity_poly.entity_id
_entity_poly.type
_entity_poly.pdbx_seq_one_letter_code
_entity_poly.pdbx_strand_id
1 'polypeptide(L)'
;MTNTAARRKKPEPPSPVIREYLWMKQIGKSLSANSPFHSNKRRKTREGDRNGLETRHRFLTAYKRNKLREKSGMLYGRHSKHSHGDMMTDLGGSLYEDAELYRMNRRQDPEIYEELYGISPFIVPKMHSETCALLNDHATVLASGNYQFTFLFEQGFKGFIAALKIAKFPPYDYFRSNLNGDIEDEHPVLMRLRARHGAFEEALQKDVRFVGSTR
;
A
#
# COMPACT_ATOMS: atom_id res chain seq x y z
N MET A 1 65.03 -4.79 13.60
CA MET A 1 64.14 -4.56 12.44
C MET A 1 63.37 -5.85 12.17
N THR A 2 62.08 -5.91 12.50
CA THR A 2 61.17 -6.98 12.06
C THR A 2 59.78 -6.39 11.83
N ASN A 3 59.40 -6.25 10.57
CA ASN A 3 58.09 -5.78 10.14
C ASN A 3 57.13 -6.99 10.03
N THR A 4 56.07 -7.01 10.84
CA THR A 4 54.98 -7.99 10.71
C THR A 4 53.83 -7.35 9.94
N ALA A 5 53.72 -7.67 8.65
CA ALA A 5 52.63 -7.20 7.80
C ALA A 5 51.34 -8.00 8.09
N ALA A 6 50.34 -7.35 8.69
CA ALA A 6 49.02 -7.92 8.90
C ALA A 6 48.26 -8.04 7.56
N ARG A 7 48.00 -9.29 7.13
CA ARG A 7 47.13 -9.62 5.99
C ARG A 7 45.70 -9.17 6.28
N ARG A 8 45.21 -8.15 5.56
CA ARG A 8 43.80 -7.75 5.58
C ARG A 8 42.95 -8.85 4.90
N LYS A 9 42.09 -9.53 5.66
CA LYS A 9 41.08 -10.44 5.12
C LYS A 9 40.09 -9.62 4.26
N LYS A 10 39.86 -10.04 3.02
CA LYS A 10 38.81 -9.45 2.17
C LYS A 10 37.44 -9.69 2.84
N PRO A 11 36.52 -8.73 2.81
CA PRO A 11 35.18 -8.93 3.36
C PRO A 11 34.45 -10.00 2.56
N GLU A 12 33.89 -10.97 3.27
CA GLU A 12 33.04 -12.02 2.72
C GLU A 12 31.81 -11.39 2.04
N PRO A 13 31.39 -11.86 0.85
CA PRO A 13 30.18 -11.35 0.24
C PRO A 13 28.98 -11.64 1.17
N PRO A 14 28.04 -10.67 1.31
CA PRO A 14 26.90 -10.85 2.19
C PRO A 14 26.07 -12.07 1.77
N SER A 15 25.65 -12.84 2.78
CA SER A 15 24.73 -13.97 2.66
C SER A 15 23.50 -13.59 1.82
N PRO A 16 22.91 -14.52 1.05
CA PRO A 16 21.71 -14.25 0.25
C PRO A 16 20.59 -13.54 1.04
N VAL A 17 20.39 -13.93 2.30
CA VAL A 17 19.40 -13.32 3.21
C VAL A 17 19.77 -11.87 3.55
N ILE A 18 21.05 -11.58 3.75
CA ILE A 18 21.54 -10.22 4.01
C ILE A 18 21.45 -9.37 2.74
N ARG A 19 21.67 -9.95 1.55
CA ARG A 19 21.46 -9.25 0.28
C ARG A 19 20.01 -8.89 0.05
N GLU A 20 19.09 -9.81 0.33
CA GLU A 20 17.65 -9.59 0.22
C GLU A 20 17.18 -8.53 1.22
N TYR A 21 17.63 -8.61 2.48
CA TYR A 21 17.37 -7.60 3.51
C TYR A 21 17.91 -6.21 3.13
N LEU A 22 19.15 -6.13 2.63
CA LEU A 22 19.75 -4.87 2.19
C LEU A 22 19.03 -4.32 0.95
N TRP A 23 18.60 -5.18 0.04
CA TRP A 23 17.80 -4.81 -1.13
C TRP A 23 16.42 -4.27 -0.73
N MET A 24 15.72 -4.92 0.21
CA MET A 24 14.46 -4.42 0.78
C MET A 24 14.64 -3.08 1.51
N LYS A 25 15.72 -2.89 2.28
CA LYS A 25 16.05 -1.59 2.91
C LYS A 25 16.39 -0.50 1.90
N GLN A 26 17.00 -0.86 0.77
CA GLN A 26 17.32 0.07 -0.31
C GLN A 26 16.04 0.53 -1.02
N ILE A 27 15.08 -0.39 -1.23
CA ILE A 27 13.77 -0.11 -1.83
C ILE A 27 12.90 0.75 -0.92
N GLY A 28 12.77 0.40 0.37
CA GLY A 28 12.00 1.20 1.33
C GLY A 28 12.49 2.65 1.46
N LYS A 29 13.80 2.90 1.21
CA LYS A 29 14.37 4.25 1.15
C LYS A 29 14.21 4.94 -0.21
N SER A 30 14.25 4.19 -1.31
CA SER A 30 14.14 4.77 -2.67
C SER A 30 12.70 5.04 -3.10
N LEU A 31 11.71 4.36 -2.51
CA LEU A 31 10.29 4.68 -2.68
C LEU A 31 9.85 5.95 -1.91
N SER A 32 10.53 6.27 -0.80
CA SER A 32 10.33 7.57 -0.10
C SER A 32 10.99 8.75 -0.84
N ALA A 33 11.98 8.49 -1.70
CA ALA A 33 12.77 9.55 -2.34
C ALA A 33 12.38 9.81 -3.81
N ASN A 34 11.81 8.82 -4.51
CA ASN A 34 11.48 8.92 -5.94
C ASN A 34 9.98 8.78 -6.23
N SER A 35 9.13 8.70 -5.21
CA SER A 35 7.70 8.89 -5.40
C SER A 35 7.34 10.37 -5.21
N PRO A 36 6.46 10.96 -6.04
CA PRO A 36 5.87 12.26 -5.74
C PRO A 36 4.97 12.23 -4.50
N PHE A 37 4.87 11.10 -3.78
CA PHE A 37 4.23 11.00 -2.48
C PHE A 37 5.00 11.79 -1.42
N HIS A 38 4.73 13.09 -1.36
CA HIS A 38 4.97 13.90 -0.19
C HIS A 38 4.29 13.26 1.02
N SER A 39 5.08 12.81 1.98
CA SER A 39 4.58 12.44 3.30
C SER A 39 3.90 13.68 3.92
N ASN A 40 2.57 13.70 3.93
CA ASN A 40 1.79 14.76 4.55
C ASN A 40 1.89 14.65 6.07
N LYS A 41 2.97 15.22 6.62
CA LYS A 41 3.14 15.45 8.05
C LYS A 41 2.27 16.66 8.42
N ARG A 42 0.94 16.49 8.55
CA ARG A 42 0.04 17.62 8.89
C ARG A 42 -0.33 17.63 10.38
N ARG A 43 0.04 18.75 11.02
CA ARG A 43 -0.32 19.13 12.39
C ARG A 43 -1.85 19.09 12.57
N LYS A 44 -2.30 18.50 13.69
CA LYS A 44 -3.70 18.51 14.13
C LYS A 44 -4.17 19.94 14.42
N THR A 45 -5.15 20.43 13.67
CA THR A 45 -6.04 21.52 14.10
C THR A 45 -7.49 21.06 13.91
N ARG A 46 -8.35 21.37 14.90
CA ARG A 46 -9.72 20.85 15.08
C ARG A 46 -10.72 21.22 13.96
N GLU A 47 -10.33 22.06 13.02
CA GLU A 47 -11.12 22.43 11.83
C GLU A 47 -10.82 21.54 10.61
N GLY A 48 -9.77 20.70 10.70
CA GLY A 48 -9.32 19.78 9.65
C GLY A 48 -10.16 18.50 9.48
N ASP A 49 -10.98 18.12 10.48
CA ASP A 49 -11.74 16.85 10.43
C ASP A 49 -12.91 16.88 9.43
N ARG A 50 -13.61 18.01 9.28
CA ARG A 50 -14.71 18.12 8.30
C ARG A 50 -14.18 18.07 6.86
N ASN A 51 -13.10 18.79 6.58
CA ASN A 51 -12.43 18.74 5.28
C ASN A 51 -11.81 17.37 5.01
N GLY A 52 -11.26 16.70 6.03
CA GLY A 52 -10.74 15.34 5.92
C GLY A 52 -11.81 14.35 5.46
N LEU A 53 -12.94 14.29 6.19
CA LEU A 53 -14.05 13.37 5.87
C LEU A 53 -14.69 13.67 4.52
N GLU A 54 -14.89 14.94 4.17
CA GLU A 54 -15.42 15.30 2.85
C GLU A 54 -14.47 14.85 1.74
N THR A 55 -13.16 15.00 1.95
CA THR A 55 -12.18 14.59 0.95
C THR A 55 -12.10 13.07 0.81
N ARG A 56 -12.17 12.32 1.92
CA ARG A 56 -12.32 10.86 1.89
C ARG A 56 -13.59 10.43 1.14
N HIS A 57 -14.70 11.13 1.36
CA HIS A 57 -15.96 10.83 0.68
C HIS A 57 -15.85 11.05 -0.83
N ARG A 58 -15.16 12.13 -1.26
CA ARG A 58 -14.86 12.40 -2.67
C ARG A 58 -13.99 11.31 -3.29
N PHE A 59 -12.93 10.86 -2.60
CA PHE A 59 -12.07 9.77 -3.03
C PHE A 59 -12.87 8.49 -3.33
N LEU A 60 -13.65 8.01 -2.36
CA LEU A 60 -14.45 6.79 -2.52
C LEU A 60 -15.56 6.94 -3.59
N THR A 61 -16.14 8.14 -3.71
CA THR A 61 -17.15 8.42 -4.73
C THR A 61 -16.57 8.44 -6.14
N ALA A 62 -15.35 8.96 -6.30
CA ALA A 62 -14.63 8.91 -7.57
C ALA A 62 -14.40 7.47 -8.02
N TYR A 63 -13.91 6.61 -7.11
CA TYR A 63 -13.74 5.19 -7.39
C TYR A 63 -15.06 4.50 -7.77
N LYS A 64 -16.13 4.71 -7.00
CA LYS A 64 -17.46 4.14 -7.31
C LYS A 64 -17.95 4.54 -8.71
N ARG A 65 -17.78 5.81 -9.08
CA ARG A 65 -18.17 6.31 -10.41
C ARG A 65 -17.34 5.65 -11.52
N ASN A 66 -16.04 5.51 -11.33
CA ASN A 66 -15.16 4.85 -12.30
C ASN A 66 -15.56 3.37 -12.49
N LYS A 67 -15.78 2.64 -11.40
CA LYS A 67 -16.24 1.25 -11.43
C LYS A 67 -17.57 1.07 -12.15
N LEU A 68 -18.54 1.96 -11.90
CA LEU A 68 -19.84 1.90 -12.58
C LEU A 68 -19.72 2.18 -14.09
N ARG A 69 -18.81 3.07 -14.49
CA ARG A 69 -18.51 3.35 -15.91
C ARG A 69 -17.90 2.14 -16.61
N GLU A 70 -16.99 1.44 -15.94
CA GLU A 70 -16.38 0.22 -16.47
C GLU A 70 -17.44 -0.88 -16.67
N LYS A 71 -18.29 -1.11 -15.66
CA LYS A 71 -19.37 -2.11 -15.72
C LYS A 71 -20.43 -1.83 -16.78
N SER A 72 -20.71 -0.56 -17.08
CA SER A 72 -21.72 -0.20 -18.07
C SER A 72 -21.23 -0.30 -19.52
N GLY A 73 -19.95 -0.59 -19.75
CA GLY A 73 -19.36 -0.65 -21.10
C GLY A 73 -19.40 0.70 -21.84
N MET A 74 -19.80 1.79 -21.18
CA MET A 74 -19.84 3.14 -21.74
C MET A 74 -18.43 3.72 -21.82
N LEU A 75 -17.60 3.18 -22.72
CA LEU A 75 -16.42 3.85 -23.25
C LEU A 75 -16.90 4.99 -24.17
N TYR A 76 -17.32 6.11 -23.59
CA TYR A 76 -17.41 7.33 -24.39
C TYR A 76 -16.00 7.69 -24.84
N GLY A 77 -15.84 7.73 -26.16
CA GLY A 77 -14.58 7.98 -26.84
C GLY A 77 -13.85 9.22 -26.31
N ARG A 78 -12.53 9.17 -26.48
CA ARG A 78 -11.62 10.29 -26.72
C ARG A 78 -12.38 11.62 -26.96
N HIS A 79 -12.46 12.46 -25.92
CA HIS A 79 -12.87 13.89 -25.86
C HIS A 79 -14.08 14.27 -24.98
N SER A 80 -13.76 14.63 -23.74
CA SER A 80 -14.30 15.80 -23.00
C SER A 80 -13.21 16.15 -21.98
N LYS A 81 -12.23 17.02 -22.26
CA LYS A 81 -12.29 18.49 -22.34
C LYS A 81 -13.28 19.08 -21.31
N HIS A 82 -12.69 19.49 -20.18
CA HIS A 82 -13.13 20.56 -19.27
C HIS A 82 -14.29 20.24 -18.32
N SER A 83 -14.03 19.39 -17.32
CA SER A 83 -14.35 19.80 -15.96
C SER A 83 -13.09 20.43 -15.36
N HIS A 84 -12.90 21.72 -15.66
CA HIS A 84 -12.06 22.60 -14.84
C HIS A 84 -12.72 22.68 -13.46
N GLY A 85 -12.37 21.71 -12.62
CA GLY A 85 -12.47 21.78 -11.19
C GLY A 85 -11.14 21.24 -10.72
N ASP A 86 -10.19 22.15 -10.55
CA ASP A 86 -8.99 21.91 -9.77
C ASP A 86 -9.42 21.30 -8.42
N MET A 87 -9.32 19.98 -8.32
CA MET A 87 -9.52 19.23 -7.08
C MET A 87 -8.71 17.96 -7.19
N MET A 88 -7.41 18.17 -7.16
CA MET A 88 -6.42 17.32 -6.48
C MET A 88 -7.01 15.99 -5.97
N THR A 89 -7.14 15.01 -6.87
CA THR A 89 -7.26 13.58 -6.55
C THR A 89 -5.89 13.03 -6.13
N ASP A 90 -5.08 13.83 -5.43
CA ASP A 90 -3.74 13.47 -4.95
C ASP A 90 -3.79 12.91 -3.52
N LEU A 91 -5.00 12.69 -2.99
CA LEU A 91 -5.17 11.99 -1.72
C LEU A 91 -5.32 10.50 -2.02
N GLY A 92 -4.23 9.77 -1.77
CA GLY A 92 -4.22 8.31 -1.80
C GLY A 92 -5.18 7.68 -0.79
N GLY A 93 -5.31 6.36 -0.82
CA GLY A 93 -6.06 5.59 0.16
C GLY A 93 -5.69 5.93 1.60
N SER A 94 -6.67 5.91 2.50
CA SER A 94 -6.47 6.06 3.94
C SER A 94 -7.40 5.10 4.65
N LEU A 95 -6.89 3.90 4.92
CA LEU A 95 -7.60 2.75 5.48
C LEU A 95 -8.51 3.14 6.65
N TYR A 96 -7.97 3.86 7.64
CA TYR A 96 -8.70 4.19 8.87
C TYR A 96 -9.69 5.34 8.66
N GLU A 97 -9.32 6.38 7.92
CA GLU A 97 -10.18 7.54 7.68
C GLU A 97 -11.34 7.19 6.73
N ASP A 98 -11.11 6.33 5.74
CA ASP A 98 -12.17 5.84 4.85
C ASP A 98 -13.17 4.98 5.61
N ALA A 99 -12.70 4.12 6.51
CA ALA A 99 -13.59 3.29 7.33
C ALA A 99 -14.46 4.13 8.26
N GLU A 100 -13.95 5.29 8.70
CA GLU A 100 -14.68 6.19 9.58
C GLU A 100 -15.97 6.70 8.92
N LEU A 101 -15.98 6.90 7.60
CA LEU A 101 -17.19 7.29 6.88
C LEU A 101 -18.32 6.26 7.01
N TYR A 102 -18.00 4.98 7.07
CA TYR A 102 -18.98 3.92 7.25
C TYR A 102 -19.40 3.78 8.72
N ARG A 103 -18.43 3.85 9.65
CA ARG A 103 -18.71 3.80 11.09
C ARG A 103 -19.57 4.97 11.56
N MET A 104 -19.46 6.13 10.90
CA MET A 104 -20.31 7.31 11.13
C MET A 104 -21.60 7.32 10.30
N ASN A 105 -21.97 6.22 9.62
CA ASN A 105 -23.15 6.13 8.74
C ASN A 105 -23.20 7.18 7.61
N ARG A 106 -22.06 7.75 7.21
CA ARG A 106 -21.95 8.71 6.09
C ARG A 106 -21.86 8.04 4.73
N ARG A 107 -21.64 6.72 4.70
CA ARG A 107 -21.70 5.86 3.50
C ARG A 107 -22.36 4.53 3.86
N GLN A 108 -23.07 3.96 2.90
CA GLN A 108 -23.87 2.72 3.05
C GLN A 108 -23.53 1.69 1.96
N ASP A 109 -22.41 1.87 1.27
CA ASP A 109 -21.87 1.00 0.22
C ASP A 109 -20.55 0.35 0.67
N PRO A 110 -20.57 -0.53 1.70
CA PRO A 110 -19.36 -1.12 2.30
C PRO A 110 -18.56 -1.97 1.31
N GLU A 111 -19.19 -2.48 0.26
CA GLU A 111 -18.54 -3.25 -0.81
C GLU A 111 -17.44 -2.46 -1.52
N ILE A 112 -17.56 -1.13 -1.58
CA ILE A 112 -16.54 -0.25 -2.14
C ILE A 112 -15.28 -0.25 -1.29
N TYR A 113 -15.44 -0.20 0.04
CA TYR A 113 -14.32 -0.25 0.96
C TYR A 113 -13.65 -1.63 0.96
N GLU A 114 -14.45 -2.69 0.97
CA GLU A 114 -13.96 -4.07 0.97
C GLU A 114 -13.15 -4.41 -0.29
N GLU A 115 -13.51 -3.83 -1.44
CA GLU A 115 -12.73 -4.00 -2.67
C GLU A 115 -11.39 -3.26 -2.61
N LEU A 116 -11.39 -2.03 -2.08
CA LEU A 116 -10.18 -1.22 -1.97
C LEU A 116 -9.18 -1.77 -0.93
N TYR A 117 -9.68 -2.35 0.16
CA TYR A 117 -8.84 -2.71 1.31
C TYR A 117 -8.88 -4.19 1.70
N GLY A 118 -9.76 -4.99 1.09
CA GLY A 118 -9.87 -6.43 1.34
C GLY A 118 -10.49 -6.81 2.69
N ILE A 119 -10.92 -5.82 3.48
CA ILE A 119 -11.43 -5.97 4.84
C ILE A 119 -12.68 -5.10 5.05
N SER A 120 -13.49 -5.44 6.05
CA SER A 120 -14.73 -4.73 6.35
C SER A 120 -14.46 -3.37 7.03
N PRO A 121 -15.16 -2.28 6.65
CA PRO A 121 -14.95 -0.97 7.26
C PRO A 121 -15.44 -0.87 8.71
N PHE A 122 -16.31 -1.80 9.14
CA PHE A 122 -16.88 -1.81 10.49
C PHE A 122 -15.93 -2.43 11.53
N ILE A 123 -14.99 -3.27 11.09
CA ILE A 123 -14.03 -3.98 11.94
C ILE A 123 -12.65 -3.84 11.32
N VAL A 124 -12.05 -2.65 11.43
CA VAL A 124 -10.67 -2.40 10.98
C VAL A 124 -9.71 -2.74 12.11
N PRO A 125 -8.93 -3.82 12.00
CA PRO A 125 -7.98 -4.22 13.03
C PRO A 125 -6.79 -3.26 13.05
N LYS A 126 -6.16 -3.14 14.22
CA LYS A 126 -4.89 -2.43 14.33
C LYS A 126 -3.81 -3.26 13.63
N MET A 127 -3.16 -2.67 12.65
CA MET A 127 -2.13 -3.33 11.84
C MET A 127 -0.80 -2.58 11.92
N HIS A 128 0.29 -3.30 11.61
CA HIS A 128 1.59 -2.69 11.37
C HIS A 128 1.51 -1.59 10.31
N SER A 129 2.32 -0.54 10.45
CA SER A 129 2.25 0.65 9.58
C SER A 129 2.54 0.35 8.11
N GLU A 130 3.48 -0.56 7.82
CA GLU A 130 3.81 -0.95 6.44
C GLU A 130 2.67 -1.72 5.78
N THR A 131 1.96 -2.56 6.56
CA THR A 131 0.74 -3.24 6.08
C THR A 131 -0.34 -2.23 5.76
N CYS A 132 -0.55 -1.23 6.63
CA CYS A 132 -1.50 -0.15 6.36
C CYS A 132 -1.11 0.63 5.10
N ALA A 133 0.17 0.95 4.93
CA ALA A 133 0.67 1.68 3.76
C ALA A 133 0.43 0.89 2.47
N LEU A 134 0.74 -0.41 2.46
CA LEU A 134 0.55 -1.25 1.28
C LEU A 134 -0.94 -1.38 0.88
N LEU A 135 -1.85 -1.43 1.86
CA LEU A 135 -3.29 -1.38 1.61
C LEU A 135 -3.75 -0.01 1.07
N ASN A 136 -3.17 1.08 1.56
CA ASN A 136 -3.44 2.43 1.05
C ASN A 136 -2.93 2.60 -0.39
N ASP A 137 -1.77 2.07 -0.71
CA ASP A 137 -1.20 2.10 -2.06
C ASP A 137 -2.09 1.32 -3.03
N HIS A 138 -2.55 0.13 -2.64
CA HIS A 138 -3.53 -0.63 -3.42
C HIS A 138 -4.81 0.18 -3.71
N ALA A 139 -5.40 0.76 -2.66
CA ALA A 139 -6.61 1.57 -2.81
C ALA A 139 -6.37 2.80 -3.71
N THR A 140 -5.18 3.41 -3.62
CA THR A 140 -4.78 4.54 -4.48
C THR A 140 -4.72 4.12 -5.95
N VAL A 141 -4.08 2.98 -6.24
CA VAL A 141 -3.96 2.44 -7.59
C VAL A 141 -5.34 2.13 -8.17
N LEU A 142 -6.22 1.48 -7.41
CA LEU A 142 -7.58 1.17 -7.87
C LEU A 142 -8.45 2.41 -8.07
N ALA A 143 -8.34 3.41 -7.18
CA ALA A 143 -9.16 4.62 -7.24
C ALA A 143 -8.73 5.58 -8.35
N SER A 144 -7.45 5.55 -8.73
CA SER A 144 -6.87 6.47 -9.69
C SER A 144 -7.05 5.97 -11.12
N GLY A 145 -7.66 6.81 -11.97
CA GLY A 145 -7.74 6.58 -13.41
C GLY A 145 -6.41 6.75 -14.15
N ASN A 146 -5.33 7.06 -13.44
CA ASN A 146 -3.99 7.28 -14.01
C ASN A 146 -3.09 6.05 -13.93
N TYR A 147 -3.56 4.92 -13.39
CA TYR A 147 -2.79 3.69 -13.35
C TYR A 147 -3.44 2.61 -14.22
N GLN A 148 -2.60 1.81 -14.85
CA GLN A 148 -2.97 0.52 -15.43
C GLN A 148 -2.25 -0.57 -14.66
N PHE A 149 -2.94 -1.69 -14.43
CA PHE A 149 -2.36 -2.82 -13.71
C PHE A 149 -2.75 -4.15 -14.35
N THR A 150 -1.91 -5.17 -14.15
CA THR A 150 -2.17 -6.52 -14.66
C THR A 150 -3.01 -7.35 -13.68
N PHE A 151 -3.49 -8.50 -14.14
CA PHE A 151 -4.19 -9.45 -13.26
C PHE A 151 -3.29 -9.99 -12.13
N LEU A 152 -1.96 -9.95 -12.28
CA LEU A 152 -1.00 -10.41 -11.27
C LEU A 152 -1.01 -9.50 -10.04
N PHE A 153 -1.19 -8.20 -10.24
CA PHE A 153 -1.38 -7.24 -9.16
C PHE A 153 -2.60 -7.60 -8.30
N GLU A 154 -3.75 -7.86 -8.94
CA GLU A 154 -4.96 -8.27 -8.22
C GLU A 154 -4.80 -9.63 -7.52
N GLN A 155 -4.12 -10.58 -8.15
CA GLN A 155 -3.85 -11.88 -7.53
C GLN A 155 -2.92 -11.76 -6.33
N GLY A 156 -1.89 -10.91 -6.43
CA GLY A 156 -0.99 -10.56 -5.33
C GLY A 156 -1.76 -10.00 -4.15
N PHE A 157 -2.64 -9.02 -4.39
CA PHE A 157 -3.50 -8.44 -3.36
C PHE A 157 -4.39 -9.48 -2.68
N LYS A 158 -5.12 -10.30 -3.46
CA LYS A 158 -5.99 -11.36 -2.91
C LYS A 158 -5.20 -12.36 -2.05
N GLY A 159 -4.01 -12.76 -2.52
CA GLY A 159 -3.12 -13.66 -1.79
C GLY A 159 -2.59 -13.05 -0.49
N PHE A 160 -2.28 -11.76 -0.51
CA PHE A 160 -1.86 -11.00 0.67
C PHE A 160 -2.98 -10.88 1.71
N ILE A 161 -4.17 -10.43 1.31
CA ILE A 161 -5.33 -10.31 2.21
C ILE A 161 -5.70 -11.65 2.85
N ALA A 162 -5.64 -12.75 2.09
CA ALA A 162 -5.89 -14.08 2.63
C ALA A 162 -4.88 -14.45 3.72
N ALA A 163 -3.58 -14.21 3.49
CA ALA A 163 -2.55 -14.46 4.49
C ALA A 163 -2.72 -13.55 5.72
N LEU A 164 -3.09 -12.28 5.51
CA LEU A 164 -3.29 -11.32 6.59
C LEU A 164 -4.47 -11.69 7.51
N LYS A 165 -5.57 -12.20 6.93
CA LYS A 165 -6.71 -12.75 7.66
C LYS A 165 -6.33 -13.98 8.49
N ILE A 166 -5.54 -14.90 7.92
CA ILE A 166 -5.05 -16.10 8.64
C ILE A 166 -4.14 -15.69 9.80
N ALA A 167 -3.29 -14.69 9.60
CA ALA A 167 -2.40 -14.15 10.63
C ALA A 167 -3.09 -13.28 11.68
N LYS A 168 -4.42 -13.04 11.54
CA LYS A 168 -5.21 -12.19 12.43
C LYS A 168 -4.66 -10.78 12.58
N PHE A 169 -4.15 -10.20 11.48
CA PHE A 169 -3.75 -8.79 11.41
C PHE A 169 -2.72 -8.37 12.48
N PRO A 170 -1.49 -8.91 12.44
CA PRO A 170 -0.48 -8.61 13.44
C PRO A 170 -0.23 -7.09 13.55
N PRO A 171 -0.33 -6.50 14.76
CA PRO A 171 -0.10 -5.07 14.97
C PRO A 171 1.38 -4.69 15.07
N TYR A 172 2.27 -5.68 15.09
CA TYR A 172 3.72 -5.54 15.25
C TYR A 172 4.45 -5.79 13.93
N ASP A 173 5.70 -5.37 13.89
CA ASP A 173 6.62 -5.62 12.79
C ASP A 173 6.88 -7.14 12.68
N TYR A 174 6.23 -7.77 11.71
CA TYR A 174 6.40 -9.17 11.39
C TYR A 174 7.49 -9.40 10.33
N PHE A 175 8.30 -8.39 9.97
CA PHE A 175 9.48 -8.55 9.11
C PHE A 175 10.76 -8.82 9.89
N ARG A 176 10.73 -8.61 11.22
CA ARG A 176 11.86 -8.96 12.07
C ARG A 176 12.12 -10.46 11.98
N SER A 177 13.28 -10.79 11.43
CA SER A 177 14.00 -11.98 11.84
C SER A 177 14.67 -11.66 13.17
N ASN A 178 14.26 -12.32 14.24
CA ASN A 178 14.86 -12.14 15.55
C ASN A 178 16.32 -12.58 15.47
N LEU A 179 17.23 -11.63 15.68
CA LEU A 179 18.68 -11.84 15.83
C LEU A 179 19.07 -12.73 17.05
N ASN A 180 18.09 -13.24 17.81
CA ASN A 180 18.30 -13.86 19.12
C ASN A 180 17.65 -15.26 19.29
N GLY A 181 17.41 -16.01 18.22
CA GLY A 181 17.16 -17.46 18.33
C GLY A 181 15.88 -17.93 19.05
N ASP A 182 15.01 -17.03 19.50
CA ASP A 182 13.72 -17.40 20.07
C ASP A 182 12.68 -17.63 18.96
N ILE A 183 12.54 -18.92 18.61
CA ILE A 183 11.42 -19.76 18.13
C ILE A 183 10.15 -19.12 17.50
N GLU A 184 9.83 -17.84 17.68
CA GLU A 184 8.68 -17.19 17.02
C GLU A 184 8.89 -16.91 15.52
N ASP A 185 10.13 -17.03 15.05
CA ASP A 185 10.55 -16.61 13.72
C ASP A 185 10.17 -17.60 12.59
N GLU A 186 9.84 -18.84 12.96
CA GLU A 186 9.41 -19.92 12.08
C GLU A 186 7.89 -20.16 12.13
N HIS A 187 7.11 -19.28 12.75
CA HIS A 187 5.66 -19.47 12.78
C HIS A 187 5.14 -19.52 11.33
N PRO A 188 4.63 -20.66 10.83
CA PRO A 188 4.40 -20.89 9.40
C PRO A 188 3.41 -19.88 8.81
N VAL A 189 2.50 -19.38 9.63
CA VAL A 189 1.56 -18.31 9.26
C VAL A 189 2.28 -16.98 9.01
N LEU A 190 3.24 -16.59 9.85
CA LEU A 190 3.98 -15.33 9.70
C LEU A 190 4.94 -15.42 8.52
N MET A 191 5.61 -16.56 8.32
CA MET A 191 6.42 -16.81 7.12
C MET A 191 5.59 -16.66 5.84
N ARG A 192 4.40 -17.26 5.81
CA ARG A 192 3.48 -17.13 4.67
C ARG A 192 3.01 -15.68 4.48
N LEU A 193 2.74 -14.96 5.57
CA LEU A 193 2.36 -13.54 5.50
C LEU A 193 3.49 -12.69 4.92
N ARG A 194 4.73 -12.84 5.42
CA ARG A 194 5.92 -12.15 4.89
C ARG A 194 6.09 -12.39 3.39
N ALA A 195 6.04 -13.66 2.97
CA ALA A 195 6.17 -14.02 1.57
C ALA A 195 5.08 -13.39 0.69
N ARG A 196 3.82 -13.36 1.17
CA ARG A 196 2.71 -12.75 0.44
C ARG A 196 2.74 -11.23 0.44
N HIS A 197 3.24 -10.61 1.52
CA HIS A 197 3.49 -9.17 1.56
C HIS A 197 4.54 -8.78 0.51
N GLY A 198 5.70 -9.44 0.51
CA GLY A 198 6.77 -9.19 -0.46
C GLY A 198 6.31 -9.42 -1.90
N ALA A 199 5.59 -10.53 -2.17
CA ALA A 199 5.05 -10.79 -3.51
C ALA A 199 4.05 -9.72 -3.97
N PHE A 200 3.24 -9.17 -3.06
CA PHE A 200 2.30 -8.12 -3.42
C PHE A 200 3.00 -6.77 -3.65
N GLU A 201 4.00 -6.43 -2.84
CA GLU A 201 4.84 -5.25 -3.05
C GLU A 201 5.60 -5.33 -4.39
N GLU A 202 6.12 -6.51 -4.74
CA GLU A 202 6.76 -6.74 -6.03
C GLU A 202 5.78 -6.56 -7.20
N ALA A 203 4.56 -7.10 -7.07
CA ALA A 203 3.51 -6.90 -8.08
C ALA A 203 3.13 -5.41 -8.21
N LEU A 204 3.02 -4.69 -7.09
CA LEU A 204 2.78 -3.23 -7.11
C LEU A 204 3.85 -2.49 -7.94
N GLN A 205 5.11 -2.93 -7.90
CA GLN A 205 6.21 -2.30 -8.65
C GLN A 205 6.26 -2.71 -10.13
N LYS A 206 6.03 -4.00 -10.42
CA LYS A 206 6.23 -4.55 -11.76
C LYS A 206 4.99 -4.48 -12.64
N ASP A 207 3.83 -4.67 -12.01
CA ASP A 207 2.56 -4.86 -12.69
C ASP A 207 1.70 -3.62 -12.73
N VAL A 208 2.07 -2.54 -12.01
CA VAL A 208 1.37 -1.25 -12.04
C VAL A 208 2.18 -0.22 -12.81
N ARG A 209 1.54 0.46 -13.76
CA ARG A 209 2.16 1.50 -14.58
C ARG A 209 1.34 2.78 -14.51
N PHE A 210 2.02 3.89 -14.28
CA PHE A 210 1.41 5.21 -14.40
C PHE A 210 1.26 5.56 -15.89
N VAL A 211 0.04 5.91 -16.30
CA VAL A 211 -0.34 6.28 -17.66
C VAL A 211 -0.92 7.69 -17.74
N GLY A 212 -0.88 8.44 -16.63
CA GLY A 212 -1.33 9.82 -16.59
C GLY A 212 -0.59 10.67 -17.63
N SER A 213 -1.34 11.46 -18.39
CA SER A 213 -0.78 12.35 -19.40
C SER A 213 0.18 13.34 -18.73
N THR A 214 1.48 13.22 -19.02
CA THR A 214 2.40 14.35 -18.95
C THR A 214 1.84 15.40 -19.90
N ARG A 215 1.21 16.43 -19.34
CA ARG A 215 0.94 17.68 -20.05
C ARG A 215 2.18 18.56 -19.96
#